data_AF-A0A553NK72-F1
#
_entry.id   AF-A0A553NK72-F1
#
_cell.length_a   1.000
_cell.length_b   1.000
_cell.length_c   1.000
_cell.angle_alpha   90.00
_cell.angle_beta   90.00
_cell.angle_gamma   90.00
#
_symmetry.space_group_name_H-M   'P 1'
#
loop_
_entity.id
_entity.type
_entity.pdbx_description
1 polymer ?
#
loop_
_entity_poly.entity_id
_entity_poly.type
_entity_poly.pdbx_seq_one_letter_code
_entity_poly.pdbx_strand_id
1 'polypeptide(L)'
;MTALRLLQRMKRDWMHTGRRPSGLCGAALLVAARMHEFRRTLKEIISVVKVCEATLRKRLNEFEDTPTSELTIAEFMKVDLEQECDPPSFTAGLRKKRLKEIELELEKKVDDIEGEICGYQDDIEFELESCRPKPRGIYASYAREDDVISLASSSLLVDDAEEDEELRAAASHLCRTESGEDRSGSELERDGERASPTKRPSLELLLGALPTAASLGLSESISKAGDEKEN
;
A
#
# COMPACT_ATOMS: atom_id res chain seq x y z
N MET A 1 -17.06 54.10 0.52
CA MET A 1 -15.74 54.07 -0.15
C MET A 1 -14.90 52.82 0.15
N THR A 2 -15.24 51.97 1.13
CA THR A 2 -14.45 50.78 1.52
C THR A 2 -14.17 49.78 0.40
N ALA A 3 -15.17 49.47 -0.44
CA ALA A 3 -14.99 48.53 -1.55
C ALA A 3 -13.93 48.99 -2.57
N LEU A 4 -13.84 50.31 -2.83
CA LEU A 4 -12.82 50.86 -3.72
C LEU A 4 -11.43 50.75 -3.11
N ARG A 5 -11.31 51.00 -1.80
CA ARG A 5 -10.04 50.82 -1.07
C ARG A 5 -9.57 49.38 -1.11
N LEU A 6 -10.47 48.41 -0.85
CA LEU A 6 -10.17 46.98 -0.99
C LEU A 6 -9.71 46.63 -2.40
N LEU A 7 -10.41 47.12 -3.42
CA LEU A 7 -10.06 46.85 -4.81
C LEU A 7 -8.69 47.43 -5.19
N GLN A 8 -8.36 48.63 -4.72
CA GLN A 8 -7.04 49.25 -4.92
C GLN A 8 -5.94 48.43 -4.25
N ARG A 9 -6.17 47.94 -3.03
CA ARG A 9 -5.22 47.07 -2.33
C ARG A 9 -5.04 45.73 -3.04
N MET A 10 -6.13 45.05 -3.43
CA MET A 10 -6.08 43.82 -4.23
C MET A 10 -5.36 44.02 -5.59
N LYS A 11 -5.43 45.23 -6.17
CA LYS A 11 -4.70 45.58 -7.39
C LYS A 11 -3.19 45.66 -7.13
N ARG A 12 -2.79 46.29 -6.00
CA ARG A 12 -1.40 46.40 -5.54
C ARG A 12 -0.79 45.03 -5.22
N ASP A 13 -1.60 44.11 -4.70
CA ASP A 13 -1.21 42.72 -4.44
C ASP A 13 -1.28 41.81 -5.69
N TRP A 14 -1.24 42.40 -6.89
CA TRP A 14 -1.19 41.69 -8.18
C TRP A 14 -2.30 40.65 -8.43
N MET A 15 -3.40 40.70 -7.68
CA MET A 15 -4.48 39.71 -7.77
C MET A 15 -5.28 39.78 -9.07
N HIS A 16 -5.20 40.90 -9.78
CA HIS A 16 -5.94 41.19 -11.02
C HIS A 16 -5.16 40.86 -12.31
N THR A 17 -3.85 40.66 -12.22
CA THR A 17 -2.98 40.53 -13.40
C THR A 17 -3.31 39.28 -14.19
N GLY A 18 -3.56 39.43 -15.51
CA GLY A 18 -3.95 38.33 -16.41
C GLY A 18 -5.33 37.73 -16.14
N ARG A 19 -6.20 38.44 -15.40
CA ARG A 19 -7.40 37.88 -14.79
C ARG A 19 -8.62 38.78 -14.98
N ARG A 20 -9.83 38.18 -15.01
CA ARG A 20 -11.10 38.92 -15.14
C ARG A 20 -11.33 39.84 -13.92
N PRO A 21 -11.47 41.16 -14.09
CA PRO A 21 -11.63 42.10 -12.97
C PRO A 21 -13.00 42.02 -12.30
N SER A 22 -14.05 41.58 -13.01
CA SER A 22 -15.41 41.45 -12.46
C SER A 22 -15.44 40.62 -11.18
N GLY A 23 -14.79 39.45 -11.16
CA GLY A 23 -14.74 38.59 -9.97
C GLY A 23 -14.05 39.26 -8.77
N LEU A 24 -13.04 40.10 -9.02
CA LEU A 24 -12.35 40.84 -7.97
C LEU A 24 -13.23 41.98 -7.40
N CYS A 25 -13.96 42.69 -8.27
CA CYS A 25 -14.94 43.68 -7.85
C CYS A 25 -16.05 43.04 -6.98
N GLY A 26 -16.53 41.86 -7.37
CA GLY A 26 -17.52 41.11 -6.58
C GLY A 26 -17.00 40.69 -5.21
N ALA A 27 -15.75 40.24 -5.13
CA ALA A 27 -15.11 39.89 -3.87
C ALA A 27 -14.98 41.12 -2.96
N ALA A 28 -14.49 42.24 -3.50
CA ALA A 28 -14.37 43.51 -2.76
C ALA A 28 -15.72 44.03 -2.26
N LEU A 29 -16.79 43.90 -3.06
CA LEU A 29 -18.16 44.25 -2.64
C LEU A 29 -18.65 43.36 -1.48
N LEU A 30 -18.42 42.05 -1.55
CA LEU A 30 -18.83 41.13 -0.49
C LEU A 30 -18.10 41.41 0.83
N VAL A 31 -16.78 41.58 0.77
CA VAL A 31 -15.96 41.86 1.95
C VAL A 31 -16.39 43.18 2.57
N ALA A 32 -16.52 44.25 1.76
CA ALA A 32 -17.01 45.54 2.25
C ALA A 32 -18.41 45.45 2.89
N ALA A 33 -19.32 44.68 2.30
CA ALA A 33 -20.65 44.48 2.86
C ALA A 33 -20.57 43.84 4.26
N ARG A 34 -19.73 42.82 4.45
CA ARG A 34 -19.51 42.18 5.75
C ARG A 34 -18.85 43.11 6.78
N MET A 35 -17.91 43.96 6.36
CA MET A 35 -17.24 44.93 7.25
C MET A 35 -18.22 45.96 7.83
N HIS A 36 -19.31 46.26 7.11
CA HIS A 36 -20.37 47.20 7.53
C HIS A 36 -21.61 46.49 8.05
N GLU A 37 -21.50 45.21 8.45
CA GLU A 37 -22.60 44.37 8.96
C GLU A 37 -23.79 44.22 7.99
N PHE A 38 -23.58 44.54 6.72
CA PHE A 38 -24.58 44.43 5.67
C PHE A 38 -24.53 43.01 5.08
N ARG A 39 -25.42 42.15 5.57
CA ARG A 39 -25.46 40.74 5.17
C ARG A 39 -26.04 40.58 3.76
N ARG A 40 -25.17 40.23 2.82
CA ARG A 40 -25.51 39.81 1.46
C ARG A 40 -25.00 38.41 1.18
N THR A 41 -25.76 37.66 0.40
CA THR A 41 -25.41 36.31 -0.02
C THR A 41 -24.50 36.32 -1.23
N LEU A 42 -23.71 35.26 -1.42
CA LEU A 42 -22.90 35.08 -2.62
C LEU A 42 -23.76 35.14 -3.90
N LYS A 43 -24.96 34.55 -3.87
CA LYS A 43 -25.89 34.50 -5.00
C LYS A 43 -26.35 35.89 -5.44
N GLU A 44 -26.66 36.78 -4.49
CA GLU A 44 -27.04 38.17 -4.79
C GLU A 44 -25.91 38.91 -5.52
N ILE A 45 -24.66 38.76 -5.07
CA ILE A 45 -23.51 39.41 -5.70
C ILE A 45 -23.22 38.84 -7.09
N ILE A 46 -23.28 37.51 -7.22
CA ILE A 46 -23.11 36.81 -8.49
C ILE A 46 -24.14 37.31 -9.52
N SER A 47 -25.39 37.51 -9.09
CA SER A 47 -26.45 37.99 -9.98
C SER A 47 -26.14 39.37 -10.59
N VAL A 48 -25.38 40.21 -9.89
CA VAL A 48 -24.99 41.56 -10.35
C VAL A 48 -23.70 41.52 -11.16
N VAL A 49 -22.67 40.84 -10.65
CA VAL A 49 -21.30 40.86 -11.18
C VAL A 49 -21.10 39.89 -12.36
N LYS A 50 -22.05 38.95 -12.54
CA LYS A 50 -22.07 37.98 -13.66
C LYS A 50 -20.81 37.12 -13.72
N VAL A 51 -20.48 36.48 -12.60
CA VAL A 51 -19.35 35.54 -12.46
C VAL A 51 -19.79 34.24 -11.78
N CYS A 52 -19.09 33.13 -12.06
CA CYS A 52 -19.39 31.85 -11.41
C CYS A 52 -19.09 31.90 -9.90
N GLU A 53 -19.84 31.14 -9.11
CA GLU A 53 -19.66 31.05 -7.66
C GLU A 53 -18.26 30.55 -7.27
N ALA A 54 -17.77 29.51 -7.95
CA ALA A 54 -16.42 28.98 -7.74
C ALA A 54 -15.34 30.05 -8.00
N THR A 55 -15.55 30.93 -8.99
CA THR A 55 -14.63 32.04 -9.28
C THR A 55 -14.62 33.05 -8.14
N LEU A 56 -15.79 33.43 -7.62
CA LEU A 56 -15.90 34.37 -6.51
C LEU A 56 -15.25 33.81 -5.24
N ARG A 57 -15.51 32.54 -4.90
CA ARG A 57 -14.85 31.86 -3.77
C ARG A 57 -13.33 31.82 -3.92
N LYS A 58 -12.84 31.47 -5.12
CA LYS A 58 -11.39 31.47 -5.39
C LYS A 58 -10.75 32.84 -5.14
N ARG A 59 -11.42 33.93 -5.52
CA ARG A 59 -10.92 35.30 -5.25
C ARG A 59 -10.92 35.67 -3.77
N LEU A 60 -11.89 35.18 -3.02
CA LEU A 60 -11.95 35.41 -1.57
C LEU A 60 -10.82 34.66 -0.86
N ASN A 61 -10.58 33.39 -1.22
CA ASN A 61 -9.49 32.61 -0.64
C ASN A 61 -8.10 33.19 -0.99
N GLU A 62 -7.94 33.71 -2.21
CA GLU A 62 -6.69 34.39 -2.56
C GLU A 62 -6.51 35.71 -1.81
N PHE A 63 -7.59 36.39 -1.42
CA PHE A 63 -7.51 37.58 -0.57
C PHE A 63 -7.16 37.20 0.87
N GLU A 64 -7.70 36.08 1.36
CA GLU A 64 -7.35 35.50 2.66
C GLU A 64 -5.85 35.23 2.77
N ASP A 65 -5.19 34.76 1.71
CA ASP A 65 -3.73 34.55 1.64
C ASP A 65 -2.89 35.85 1.68
N THR A 66 -3.50 37.05 1.62
CA THR A 66 -2.77 38.33 1.66
C THR A 66 -2.68 38.90 3.08
N PRO A 67 -1.62 39.65 3.45
CA PRO A 67 -1.49 40.25 4.79
C PRO A 67 -2.57 41.29 5.10
N THR A 68 -3.34 41.72 4.09
CA THR A 68 -4.46 42.64 4.28
C THR A 68 -5.63 41.96 4.98
N SER A 69 -5.79 40.64 4.82
CA SER A 69 -6.90 39.87 5.41
C SER A 69 -6.79 39.78 6.93
N GLU A 70 -5.58 39.84 7.47
CA GLU A 70 -5.27 39.73 8.90
C GLU A 70 -5.55 41.03 9.66
N LEU A 71 -5.71 42.15 8.97
CA LEU A 71 -5.96 43.46 9.59
C LEU A 71 -7.38 43.55 10.14
N THR A 72 -7.52 44.20 11.30
CA THR A 72 -8.84 44.59 11.78
C THR A 72 -9.47 45.64 10.87
N ILE A 73 -10.81 45.73 10.88
CA ILE A 73 -11.56 46.72 10.10
C ILE A 73 -11.07 48.15 10.38
N ALA A 74 -10.75 48.45 11.64
CA ALA A 74 -10.28 49.77 12.06
C ALA A 74 -8.87 50.07 11.55
N GLU A 75 -7.96 49.09 11.57
CA GLU A 75 -6.59 49.22 11.06
C GLU A 75 -6.58 49.39 9.54
N PHE A 76 -7.34 48.55 8.83
CA PHE A 76 -7.45 48.63 7.37
C PHE A 76 -7.94 49.99 6.89
N MET A 77 -8.78 50.68 7.67
CA MET A 77 -9.29 52.00 7.32
C MET A 77 -8.31 53.15 7.64
N LYS A 78 -7.24 52.89 8.39
CA LYS A 78 -6.25 53.90 8.79
C LYS A 78 -4.91 53.72 8.10
N VAL A 79 -4.46 52.48 7.95
CA VAL A 79 -3.10 52.15 7.49
C VAL A 79 -3.16 51.50 6.11
N ASP A 80 -2.27 51.93 5.22
CA ASP A 80 -2.01 51.27 3.95
C ASP A 80 -0.70 50.48 4.06
N LEU A 81 -0.77 49.18 3.81
CA LEU A 81 0.40 48.32 3.79
C LEU A 81 1.27 48.64 2.56
N GLU A 82 2.55 48.88 2.78
CA GLU A 82 3.51 49.12 1.70
C GLU A 82 3.89 47.84 0.95
N GLN A 83 3.98 46.71 1.67
CA GLN A 83 4.37 45.43 1.10
C GLN A 83 3.38 44.94 0.03
N GLU A 84 3.90 44.54 -1.11
CA GLU A 84 3.14 43.94 -2.22
C GLU A 84 3.25 42.42 -2.16
N CYS A 85 2.21 41.73 -2.63
CA CYS A 85 2.22 40.28 -2.81
C CYS A 85 2.43 39.87 -4.27
N ASP A 86 3.01 38.68 -4.44
CA ASP A 86 3.15 38.04 -5.75
C ASP A 86 1.80 37.58 -6.33
N PRO A 87 1.67 37.50 -7.66
CA PRO A 87 0.45 37.02 -8.30
C PRO A 87 0.18 35.54 -7.96
N PRO A 88 -1.10 35.11 -7.89
CA PRO A 88 -1.47 33.73 -7.52
C PRO A 88 -0.87 32.63 -8.41
N SER A 89 -0.53 32.93 -9.66
CA SER A 89 0.14 31.97 -10.54
C SER A 89 1.57 31.66 -10.09
N PHE A 90 2.28 32.65 -9.54
CA PHE A 90 3.64 32.50 -9.05
C PHE A 90 3.64 31.71 -7.73
N THR A 91 2.80 32.12 -6.78
CA THR A 91 2.69 31.43 -5.47
C THR A 91 2.21 29.98 -5.64
N ALA A 92 1.23 29.72 -6.52
CA ALA A 92 0.81 28.36 -6.85
C ALA A 92 1.94 27.53 -7.50
N GLY A 93 2.75 28.15 -8.36
CA GLY A 93 3.93 27.51 -8.95
C GLY A 93 4.96 27.11 -7.90
N LEU A 94 5.24 28.01 -6.94
CA LEU A 94 6.16 27.73 -5.82
C LEU A 94 5.63 26.62 -4.90
N ARG A 95 4.34 26.68 -4.54
CA ARG A 95 3.67 25.61 -3.75
C ARG A 95 3.77 24.26 -4.46
N LYS A 96 3.51 24.22 -5.78
CA LYS A 96 3.64 22.99 -6.58
C LYS A 96 5.07 22.45 -6.59
N LYS A 97 6.08 23.31 -6.69
CA LYS A 97 7.49 22.90 -6.64
C LYS A 97 7.86 22.29 -5.28
N ARG A 98 7.46 22.94 -4.19
CA ARG A 98 7.69 22.44 -2.82
C ARG A 98 7.02 21.09 -2.58
N LEU A 99 5.76 20.93 -3.03
CA LEU A 99 5.06 19.65 -2.90
C LEU A 99 5.80 18.51 -3.61
N LYS A 100 6.32 18.76 -4.82
CA LYS A 100 7.13 17.77 -5.55
C LYS A 100 8.44 17.41 -4.84
N GLU A 101 9.07 18.36 -4.18
CA GLU A 101 10.31 18.12 -3.42
C GLU A 101 10.04 17.25 -2.19
N ILE A 102 8.94 17.53 -1.47
CA ILE A 102 8.49 16.72 -0.33
C ILE A 102 8.11 15.31 -0.79
N GLU A 103 7.42 15.19 -1.92
CA GLU A 103 7.04 13.90 -2.52
C GLU A 103 8.27 13.04 -2.83
N LEU A 104 9.30 13.63 -3.45
CA LEU A 104 10.56 12.95 -3.74
C LEU A 104 11.34 12.58 -2.48
N GLU A 105 11.34 13.44 -1.45
CA GLU A 105 11.95 13.12 -0.16
C GLU A 105 11.22 11.97 0.54
N LEU A 106 9.88 11.94 0.44
CA LEU A 106 9.07 10.88 1.01
C LEU A 106 9.30 9.54 0.28
N GLU A 107 9.40 9.56 -1.05
CA GLU A 107 9.72 8.38 -1.86
C GLU A 107 11.06 7.77 -1.43
N LYS A 108 12.12 8.59 -1.30
CA LYS A 108 13.42 8.11 -0.80
C LYS A 108 13.33 7.50 0.59
N LYS A 109 12.56 8.12 1.49
CA LYS A 109 12.37 7.59 2.85
C LYS A 109 11.62 6.25 2.84
N VAL A 110 10.69 6.07 1.91
CA VAL A 110 10.01 4.79 1.72
C VAL A 110 11.01 3.75 1.22
N ASP A 111 11.83 4.07 0.21
CA ASP A 111 12.87 3.18 -0.30
C ASP A 111 13.88 2.77 0.79
N ASP A 112 14.33 3.73 1.62
CA ASP A 112 15.24 3.49 2.73
C ASP A 112 14.63 2.52 3.77
N ILE A 113 13.36 2.75 4.14
CA ILE A 113 12.63 1.89 5.08
C ILE A 113 12.40 0.49 4.48
N GLU A 114 12.05 0.38 3.21
CA GLU A 114 11.91 -0.91 2.53
C GLU A 114 13.24 -1.69 2.51
N GLY A 115 14.36 -1.00 2.29
CA GLY A 115 15.70 -1.59 2.38
C GLY A 115 16.03 -2.11 3.78
N GLU A 116 15.73 -1.33 4.83
CA GLU A 116 15.90 -1.77 6.22
C GLU A 116 15.04 -3.01 6.52
N ILE A 117 13.78 -3.00 6.09
CA ILE A 117 12.86 -4.13 6.27
C ILE A 117 13.36 -5.38 5.56
N CYS A 118 13.87 -5.27 4.33
CA CYS A 118 14.47 -6.39 3.60
C CYS A 118 15.66 -6.98 4.36
N GLY A 119 16.54 -6.12 4.91
CA GLY A 119 17.66 -6.57 5.74
C GLY A 119 17.21 -7.37 6.96
N TYR A 120 16.19 -6.88 7.68
CA TYR A 120 15.62 -7.62 8.81
C TYR A 120 14.96 -8.93 8.39
N GLN A 121 14.32 -9.00 7.21
CA GLN A 121 13.74 -10.24 6.70
C GLN A 121 14.82 -11.30 6.42
N ASP A 122 15.93 -10.89 5.81
CA ASP A 122 17.06 -11.78 5.51
C ASP A 122 17.72 -12.30 6.79
N ASP A 123 17.94 -11.42 7.78
CA ASP A 123 18.49 -11.80 9.09
C ASP A 123 17.60 -12.81 9.82
N ILE A 124 16.28 -12.61 9.77
CA ILE A 124 15.31 -13.53 10.37
C ILE A 124 15.34 -14.89 9.65
N GLU A 125 15.33 -14.91 8.32
CA GLU A 125 15.36 -16.16 7.56
C GLU A 125 16.67 -16.91 7.79
N PHE A 126 17.80 -16.20 7.83
CA PHE A 126 19.10 -16.77 8.14
C PHE A 126 19.13 -17.44 9.52
N GLU A 127 18.58 -16.77 10.54
CA GLU A 127 18.56 -17.31 11.90
C GLU A 127 17.56 -18.47 12.05
N LEU A 128 16.43 -18.42 11.34
CA LEU A 128 15.50 -19.54 11.28
C LEU A 128 16.17 -20.76 10.64
N GLU A 129 16.88 -20.60 9.52
CA GLU A 129 17.64 -21.66 8.84
C GLU A 129 18.76 -22.22 9.72
N SER A 130 19.50 -21.35 10.44
CA SER A 130 20.57 -21.77 11.34
C SER A 130 20.06 -22.62 12.51
N CYS A 131 18.84 -22.33 12.97
CA CYS A 131 18.15 -23.05 14.04
C CYS A 131 17.41 -24.31 13.56
N ARG A 132 17.29 -24.56 12.24
CA ARG A 132 16.63 -25.77 11.73
C ARG A 132 17.40 -27.03 12.20
N PRO A 133 16.70 -28.03 12.78
CA PRO A 133 17.35 -29.24 13.25
C PRO A 133 17.91 -30.06 12.08
N LYS A 134 19.24 -30.14 11.98
CA LYS A 134 19.92 -30.95 10.94
C LYS A 134 19.86 -32.43 11.33
N PRO A 135 19.31 -33.32 10.49
CA PRO A 135 19.24 -34.74 10.83
C PRO A 135 20.66 -35.33 10.93
N ARG A 136 20.90 -36.12 11.98
CA ARG A 136 22.20 -36.74 12.30
C ARG A 136 22.11 -38.26 12.26
N GLY A 137 23.27 -38.92 12.14
CA GLY A 137 23.37 -40.38 12.19
C GLY A 137 22.70 -41.07 10.99
N ILE A 138 21.97 -42.16 11.23
CA ILE A 138 21.30 -42.98 10.21
C ILE A 138 20.32 -42.15 9.36
N TYR A 139 19.79 -41.05 9.92
CA TYR A 139 18.85 -40.17 9.25
C TYR A 139 19.51 -39.03 8.44
N ALA A 140 20.84 -38.86 8.52
CA ALA A 140 21.55 -37.78 7.83
C ALA A 140 21.53 -37.93 6.29
N SER A 141 21.37 -39.15 5.78
CA SER A 141 21.28 -39.42 4.34
C SER A 141 20.00 -38.87 3.70
N TYR A 142 18.94 -38.66 4.49
CA TYR A 142 17.64 -38.21 3.97
C TYR A 142 17.54 -36.69 3.77
N ALA A 143 18.50 -35.89 4.26
CA ALA A 143 18.49 -34.43 4.11
C ALA A 143 19.23 -33.91 2.87
N ARG A 144 19.84 -34.78 2.07
CA ARG A 144 20.68 -34.39 0.92
C ARG A 144 19.91 -34.39 -0.40
N GLU A 145 18.66 -34.84 -0.41
CA GLU A 145 17.92 -35.13 -1.65
C GLU A 145 16.97 -34.01 -2.11
N ASP A 146 16.79 -32.93 -1.34
CA ASP A 146 15.84 -31.86 -1.70
C ASP A 146 16.43 -30.79 -2.65
N ASP A 147 17.76 -30.72 -2.82
CA ASP A 147 18.41 -29.76 -3.75
C ASP A 147 18.18 -30.11 -5.24
N VAL A 148 17.78 -31.36 -5.56
CA VAL A 148 17.66 -31.84 -6.95
C VAL A 148 16.24 -31.79 -7.53
N ILE A 149 15.21 -31.48 -6.71
CA ILE A 149 13.80 -31.54 -7.14
C ILE A 149 13.29 -30.17 -7.63
N SER A 150 13.91 -29.07 -7.22
CA SER A 150 13.53 -27.72 -7.69
C SER A 150 13.71 -27.53 -9.21
N LEU A 151 14.64 -28.26 -9.84
CA LEU A 151 14.88 -28.16 -11.29
C LEU A 151 13.96 -29.07 -12.16
N ALA A 152 13.20 -29.98 -11.56
CA ALA A 152 12.47 -31.02 -12.30
C ALA A 152 10.94 -30.78 -12.43
N SER A 153 10.36 -29.82 -11.69
CA SER A 153 8.92 -29.57 -11.72
C SER A 153 8.39 -28.90 -13.01
N SER A 154 9.25 -28.63 -14.01
CA SER A 154 8.82 -28.06 -15.29
C SER A 154 8.52 -29.11 -16.36
N SER A 155 8.71 -30.39 -16.07
CA SER A 155 8.54 -31.45 -17.06
C SER A 155 8.03 -32.74 -16.41
N LEU A 156 6.71 -32.91 -16.36
CA LEU A 156 5.99 -34.10 -16.86
C LEU A 156 4.56 -34.06 -16.32
N LEU A 157 3.67 -33.48 -17.13
CA LEU A 157 2.25 -33.79 -17.11
C LEU A 157 2.06 -35.07 -17.94
N VAL A 158 1.74 -36.19 -17.31
CA VAL A 158 1.02 -37.29 -17.97
C VAL A 158 0.13 -37.96 -16.92
N ASP A 159 -1.17 -37.94 -17.18
CA ASP A 159 -2.21 -38.77 -16.58
C ASP A 159 -1.80 -40.25 -16.57
N ASP A 160 -2.26 -41.01 -15.59
CA ASP A 160 -3.16 -42.13 -15.91
C ASP A 160 -3.83 -42.66 -14.63
N ALA A 161 -5.14 -42.78 -14.76
CA ALA A 161 -6.08 -43.34 -13.80
C ALA A 161 -6.22 -44.85 -14.02
N GLU A 162 -6.71 -45.54 -12.97
CA GLU A 162 -7.04 -46.98 -12.89
C GLU A 162 -5.78 -47.86 -12.66
N GLU A 163 -5.68 -48.74 -11.66
CA GLU A 163 -6.64 -49.66 -11.03
C GLU A 163 -6.21 -49.90 -9.56
N ASP A 164 -7.15 -49.90 -8.60
CA ASP A 164 -6.84 -50.00 -7.16
C ASP A 164 -7.75 -51.03 -6.44
N GLU A 165 -7.85 -52.22 -7.03
CA GLU A 165 -8.61 -53.37 -6.49
C GLU A 165 -7.67 -54.40 -5.83
N GLU A 166 -6.44 -54.55 -6.32
CA GLU A 166 -5.47 -55.54 -5.81
C GLU A 166 -4.83 -55.12 -4.47
N LEU A 167 -4.64 -53.80 -4.25
CA LEU A 167 -4.11 -53.24 -3.01
C LEU A 167 -5.07 -53.39 -1.81
N ARG A 168 -6.40 -53.34 -2.06
CA ARG A 168 -7.42 -53.54 -1.01
C ARG A 168 -7.49 -55.00 -0.56
N ALA A 169 -7.28 -55.95 -1.47
CA ALA A 169 -7.25 -57.37 -1.15
C ALA A 169 -6.06 -57.72 -0.23
N ALA A 170 -4.87 -57.16 -0.51
CA ALA A 170 -3.67 -57.38 0.30
C ALA A 170 -3.80 -56.89 1.76
N ALA A 171 -4.49 -55.74 1.96
CA ALA A 171 -4.72 -55.19 3.30
C ALA A 171 -5.63 -56.08 4.17
N SER A 172 -6.57 -56.80 3.57
CA SER A 172 -7.50 -57.67 4.30
C SER A 172 -6.87 -58.99 4.79
N HIS A 173 -5.78 -59.43 4.16
CA HIS A 173 -5.09 -60.67 4.51
C HIS A 173 -4.20 -60.54 5.77
N LEU A 174 -3.68 -59.34 6.04
CA LEU A 174 -2.82 -59.09 7.21
C LEU A 174 -3.61 -59.04 8.54
N CYS A 175 -4.93 -58.86 8.49
CA CYS A 175 -5.78 -58.78 9.69
C CYS A 175 -6.37 -60.14 10.14
N ARG A 176 -6.04 -61.27 9.49
CA ARG A 176 -6.64 -62.58 9.80
C ARG A 176 -5.69 -63.60 10.44
N THR A 177 -4.40 -63.29 10.59
CA THR A 177 -3.41 -64.23 11.14
C THR A 177 -3.04 -63.94 12.58
N GLU A 178 -4.03 -63.78 13.47
CA GLU A 178 -3.82 -63.99 14.91
C GLU A 178 -5.04 -64.73 15.50
N SER A 179 -5.13 -66.04 15.27
CA SER A 179 -5.91 -67.02 16.07
C SER A 179 -5.65 -68.46 15.59
N GLY A 180 -4.83 -69.21 16.35
CA GLY A 180 -5.02 -70.62 16.75
C GLY A 180 -5.19 -71.78 15.75
N GLU A 181 -4.23 -72.71 15.86
CA GLU A 181 -4.33 -74.20 15.83
C GLU A 181 -4.27 -75.02 14.50
N ASP A 182 -3.19 -75.81 14.46
CA ASP A 182 -2.98 -77.19 13.98
C ASP A 182 -3.20 -77.68 12.52
N ARG A 183 -2.11 -78.32 12.07
CA ARG A 183 -1.96 -79.56 11.26
C ARG A 183 -1.72 -79.51 9.75
N SER A 184 -0.63 -80.22 9.42
CA SER A 184 -0.31 -81.00 8.23
C SER A 184 0.15 -80.24 6.98
N GLY A 185 1.32 -80.65 6.49
CA GLY A 185 2.05 -79.93 5.45
C GLY A 185 1.76 -80.36 4.01
N SER A 186 2.38 -79.62 3.10
CA SER A 186 2.95 -80.10 1.84
C SER A 186 3.84 -78.99 1.29
N GLU A 187 4.99 -79.39 0.77
CA GLU A 187 5.95 -78.58 0.03
C GLU A 187 5.29 -77.85 -1.16
N LEU A 188 5.79 -76.66 -1.50
CA LEU A 188 6.21 -76.32 -2.87
C LEU A 188 6.83 -74.91 -2.92
N GLU A 189 7.99 -74.88 -3.56
CA GLU A 189 8.81 -73.74 -3.97
C GLU A 189 8.05 -72.66 -4.76
N ARG A 190 8.43 -71.38 -4.68
CA ARG A 190 9.30 -70.68 -5.65
C ARG A 190 9.34 -69.16 -5.48
N ASP A 191 10.53 -68.64 -5.77
CA ASP A 191 10.92 -67.34 -6.34
C ASP A 191 10.47 -66.02 -5.70
N GLY A 192 11.47 -65.18 -5.42
CA GLY A 192 11.31 -63.81 -4.98
C GLY A 192 11.32 -62.81 -6.12
N GLU A 193 10.96 -61.57 -5.81
CA GLU A 193 11.35 -60.41 -6.60
C GLU A 193 11.34 -59.12 -5.74
N ARG A 194 12.18 -58.18 -6.18
CA ARG A 194 12.76 -57.06 -5.43
C ARG A 194 11.76 -55.97 -5.05
N ALA A 195 11.87 -55.47 -3.82
CA ALA A 195 11.22 -54.24 -3.37
C ALA A 195 11.81 -53.00 -4.08
N SER A 196 10.96 -52.23 -4.75
CA SER A 196 11.27 -50.86 -5.21
C SER A 196 11.05 -49.84 -4.07
N PRO A 197 11.84 -48.76 -3.97
CA PRO A 197 11.75 -47.85 -2.84
C PRO A 197 10.52 -46.94 -3.00
N THR A 198 9.53 -47.13 -2.14
CA THR A 198 8.44 -46.16 -1.93
C THR A 198 9.03 -44.79 -1.62
N LYS A 199 8.83 -43.81 -2.52
CA LYS A 199 9.07 -42.39 -2.23
C LYS A 199 8.19 -42.01 -1.04
N ARG A 200 8.80 -41.84 0.13
CA ARG A 200 8.11 -41.41 1.35
C ARG A 200 7.73 -39.93 1.21
N PRO A 201 6.61 -39.48 1.79
CA PRO A 201 6.16 -38.09 1.69
C PRO A 201 7.23 -37.12 2.20
N SER A 202 7.33 -35.95 1.57
CA SER A 202 8.28 -34.90 1.96
C SER A 202 8.07 -34.49 3.42
N LEU A 203 9.14 -34.08 4.11
CA LEU A 203 9.06 -33.64 5.50
C LEU A 203 8.09 -32.46 5.70
N GLU A 204 7.91 -31.64 4.68
CA GLU A 204 6.97 -30.52 4.65
C GLU A 204 5.50 -30.97 4.74
N LEU A 205 5.14 -32.09 4.10
CA LEU A 205 3.78 -32.67 4.21
C LEU A 205 3.51 -33.29 5.58
N LEU A 206 4.55 -33.69 6.32
CA LEU A 206 4.43 -34.35 7.62
C LEU A 206 4.41 -33.36 8.80
N LEU A 207 5.15 -32.25 8.67
CA LEU A 207 5.37 -31.25 9.74
C LEU A 207 4.65 -29.92 9.50
N GLY A 208 4.11 -29.69 8.30
CA GLY A 208 3.60 -28.40 7.85
C GLY A 208 4.71 -27.51 7.29
N ALA A 209 4.31 -26.37 6.69
CA ALA A 209 5.25 -25.38 6.18
C ALA A 209 6.14 -24.85 7.31
N LEU A 210 7.45 -24.76 7.06
CA LEU A 210 8.40 -24.25 8.05
C LEU A 210 8.18 -22.75 8.29
N PRO A 211 8.47 -22.25 9.51
CA PRO A 211 8.39 -20.83 9.77
C PRO A 211 9.41 -20.08 8.91
N THR A 212 8.93 -19.06 8.22
CA THR A 212 9.66 -18.10 7.37
C THR A 212 9.37 -16.70 7.90
N ALA A 213 10.19 -15.70 7.59
CA ALA A 213 9.91 -14.31 7.95
C ALA A 213 8.47 -13.84 7.58
N ALA A 214 7.92 -14.33 6.45
CA ALA A 214 6.54 -14.12 6.03
C ALA A 214 5.50 -14.80 6.96
N SER A 215 5.80 -15.97 7.51
CA SER A 215 4.93 -16.68 8.46
C SER A 215 4.80 -15.95 9.81
N LEU A 216 5.69 -14.99 10.09
CA LEU A 216 5.59 -14.11 11.26
C LEU A 216 4.73 -12.86 11.01
N GLY A 217 4.10 -12.75 9.83
CA GLY A 217 3.20 -11.64 9.47
C GLY A 217 3.92 -10.35 9.06
N LEU A 218 5.23 -10.40 8.84
CA LEU A 218 6.04 -9.22 8.48
C LEU A 218 5.77 -8.75 7.04
N SER A 219 5.50 -9.67 6.11
CA SER A 219 5.20 -9.36 4.72
C SER A 219 3.79 -8.77 4.52
N GLU A 220 2.78 -9.25 5.26
CA GLU A 220 1.41 -8.74 5.18
C GLU A 220 1.26 -7.31 5.73
N SER A 221 2.11 -6.92 6.69
CA SER A 221 2.07 -5.57 7.27
C SER A 221 2.52 -4.48 6.28
N ILE A 222 3.31 -4.84 5.26
CA ILE A 222 3.88 -3.92 4.27
C ILE A 222 2.93 -3.73 3.08
N SER A 223 2.39 -4.84 2.54
CA SER A 223 1.45 -4.79 1.41
C SER A 223 0.13 -4.11 1.79
N LYS A 224 -0.37 -4.37 3.00
CA LYS A 224 -1.61 -3.76 3.50
C LYS A 224 -1.47 -2.26 3.77
N ALA A 225 -0.27 -1.78 4.10
CA ALA A 225 0.02 -0.34 4.24
C ALA A 225 0.12 0.39 2.89
N GLY A 226 0.38 -0.33 1.79
CA GLY A 226 0.37 0.20 0.43
C GLY A 226 -1.04 0.33 -0.16
N ASP A 227 -1.90 -0.66 0.06
CA ASP A 227 -3.25 -0.71 -0.53
C ASP A 227 -4.29 0.21 0.14
N GLU A 228 -4.08 0.61 1.40
CA GLU A 228 -4.96 1.57 2.08
C GLU A 228 -4.83 3.01 1.53
N LYS A 229 -3.92 3.27 0.58
CA LYS A 229 -3.75 4.59 -0.07
C LYS A 229 -4.60 4.80 -1.33
N GLU A 230 -5.36 3.81 -1.79
CA GLU A 230 -6.11 3.92 -3.06
C GLU A 230 -7.63 4.17 -2.94
N ASN A 231 -8.16 4.56 -1.78
CA ASN A 231 -9.59 4.86 -1.61
C ASN A 231 -9.90 6.20 -0.92
#